data_AF-A0A7C1FZJ0-F1
#
_entry.id   AF-A0A7C1FZJ0-F1
#
_cell.length_a   1.000
_cell.length_b   1.000
_cell.length_c   1.000
_cell.angle_alpha   90.00
_cell.angle_beta   90.00
_cell.angle_gamma   90.00
#
_symmetry.space_group_name_H-M   'P 1'
#
loop_
_entity.id
_entity.type
_entity.pdbx_description
1 polymer ?
#
loop_
_entity_poly.entity_id
_entity_poly.type
_entity_poly.pdbx_seq_one_letter_code
_entity_poly.pdbx_strand_id
1 'polypeptide(L)'
;VYISSAFENWGDQMKIIIKSTVGLHTPTDMEVDPKERIRTVKERAATTQAIDPESVELMHNGEPLNDEKRIKDYGIKDGDTLELVPKHRMGAITTLSPFPFDTIFTNTFAARISEEAKRIKAQNLPIKPLDPKHWIMYIKTEKGKWKGKTYTVHVELPDLYPYVPPKVIWKTPLDPPHPNIFPRTGEVCLNILQPHGWKPVYTLITVYDSLRWLLENPNYEDREGSLLERLLRRRIL
;
A
#
# COMPACT_ATOMS: atom_id res chain seq x y z
N VAL A 1 -24.98 23.00 46.79
CA VAL A 1 -24.21 21.74 46.66
C VAL A 1 -24.98 20.83 45.73
N TYR A 2 -24.52 20.66 44.49
CA TYR A 2 -24.79 19.49 43.65
C TYR A 2 -23.78 19.54 42.50
N ILE A 3 -22.61 18.96 42.74
CA ILE A 3 -21.70 18.53 41.68
C ILE A 3 -22.03 17.06 41.51
N SER A 4 -22.83 16.69 40.49
CA SER A 4 -23.00 15.28 40.15
C SER A 4 -21.72 14.83 39.45
N SER A 5 -20.89 14.11 40.20
CA SER A 5 -19.76 13.34 39.70
C SER A 5 -20.23 12.43 38.56
N ALA A 6 -19.83 12.75 37.34
CA ALA A 6 -19.80 11.79 36.25
C ALA A 6 -18.76 10.74 36.66
N PHE A 7 -19.25 9.59 37.14
CA PHE A 7 -18.42 8.40 37.31
C PHE A 7 -17.93 8.00 35.91
N GLU A 8 -16.65 8.26 35.64
CA GLU A 8 -15.90 7.63 34.57
C GLU A 8 -15.96 6.12 34.77
N ASN A 9 -16.73 5.42 33.93
CA ASN A 9 -16.72 3.97 33.87
C ASN A 9 -15.42 3.50 33.20
N TRP A 10 -14.37 3.31 34.00
CA TRP A 10 -13.22 2.47 33.65
C TRP A 10 -13.68 1.01 33.66
N GLY A 11 -14.47 0.61 32.66
CA GLY A 11 -14.89 -0.79 32.51
C GLY A 11 -13.70 -1.64 32.09
N ASP A 12 -13.45 -2.74 32.82
CA ASP A 12 -12.49 -3.83 32.57
C ASP A 12 -11.77 -3.77 31.22
N GLN A 13 -10.73 -2.93 31.11
CA GLN A 13 -9.85 -2.98 29.96
C GLN A 13 -8.91 -4.16 30.12
N MET A 14 -8.74 -4.92 29.05
CA MET A 14 -7.78 -6.01 28.98
C MET A 14 -6.78 -5.76 27.87
N LYS A 15 -5.59 -6.30 28.04
CA LYS A 15 -4.49 -6.18 27.11
C LYS A 15 -4.42 -7.42 26.24
N ILE A 16 -4.44 -7.25 24.93
CA ILE A 16 -4.24 -8.33 23.96
C ILE A 16 -2.99 -8.06 23.13
N ILE A 17 -2.42 -9.12 22.55
CA ILE A 17 -1.24 -9.02 21.69
C ILE A 17 -1.69 -9.21 20.25
N ILE A 18 -1.45 -8.23 19.39
CA ILE A 18 -1.70 -8.35 17.94
C ILE A 18 -0.41 -8.81 17.27
N LYS A 19 -0.44 -10.00 16.66
CA LYS A 19 0.65 -10.52 15.84
C LYS A 19 0.24 -10.50 14.37
N SER A 20 0.89 -9.68 13.57
CA SER A 20 0.54 -9.57 12.16
C SER A 20 1.40 -10.48 11.27
N THR A 21 0.77 -11.17 10.33
CA THR A 21 1.45 -11.92 9.24
C THR A 21 1.67 -11.04 8.01
N VAL A 22 1.30 -9.76 8.10
CA VAL A 22 1.55 -8.69 7.12
C VAL A 22 1.88 -7.37 7.84
N GLY A 23 2.33 -6.33 7.12
CA GLY A 23 2.63 -5.04 7.76
C GLY A 23 3.85 -5.09 8.68
N LEU A 24 3.74 -4.58 9.91
CA LEU A 24 4.91 -4.33 10.77
C LEU A 24 5.49 -5.57 11.45
N HIS A 25 4.79 -6.72 11.41
CA HIS A 25 5.17 -8.05 11.96
C HIS A 25 5.60 -8.07 13.45
N THR A 26 5.66 -6.92 14.10
CA THR A 26 6.06 -6.74 15.48
C THR A 26 4.82 -6.92 16.34
N PRO A 27 4.82 -7.91 17.25
CA PRO A 27 3.73 -8.07 18.20
C PRO A 27 3.47 -6.75 18.92
N THR A 28 2.24 -6.27 18.85
CA THR A 28 1.86 -4.99 19.46
C THR A 28 0.79 -5.20 20.49
N ASP A 29 1.05 -4.68 21.68
CA ASP A 29 0.09 -4.65 22.77
C ASP A 29 -1.05 -3.69 22.44
N MET A 30 -2.29 -4.14 22.62
CA MET A 30 -3.48 -3.33 22.39
C MET A 30 -4.45 -3.47 23.56
N GLU A 31 -4.87 -2.33 24.12
CA GLU A 31 -5.93 -2.27 25.13
C GLU A 31 -7.30 -2.32 24.47
N VAL A 32 -8.15 -3.23 24.95
CA VAL A 32 -9.48 -3.48 24.42
C VAL A 32 -10.50 -3.65 25.55
N ASP A 33 -11.74 -3.26 25.29
CA ASP A 33 -12.88 -3.62 26.14
C ASP A 33 -13.41 -4.99 25.68
N PRO A 34 -13.61 -5.99 26.57
CA PRO A 34 -14.23 -7.28 26.22
C PRO A 34 -15.59 -7.15 25.51
N LYS A 35 -16.29 -6.03 25.68
CA LYS A 35 -17.56 -5.71 25.01
C LYS A 35 -17.35 -5.04 23.65
N GLU A 36 -16.15 -4.63 23.27
CA GLU A 36 -15.84 -4.05 21.96
C GLU A 36 -16.12 -5.07 20.84
N ARG A 37 -16.50 -4.58 19.65
CA ARG A 37 -16.74 -5.43 18.48
C ARG A 37 -15.43 -5.78 17.79
N ILE A 38 -15.35 -6.97 17.21
CA ILE A 38 -14.17 -7.41 16.46
C ILE A 38 -13.81 -6.44 15.34
N ARG A 39 -14.80 -5.88 14.61
CA ARG A 39 -14.53 -4.88 13.55
C ARG A 39 -13.68 -3.70 14.04
N THR A 40 -13.97 -3.18 15.23
CA THR A 40 -13.34 -1.97 15.76
C THR A 40 -11.93 -2.27 16.25
N VAL A 41 -11.75 -3.43 16.89
CA VAL A 41 -10.41 -3.95 17.24
C VAL A 41 -9.59 -4.18 15.98
N LYS A 42 -10.18 -4.77 14.94
CA LYS A 42 -9.52 -5.03 13.65
C LYS A 42 -9.13 -3.74 12.95
N GLU A 43 -10.01 -2.75 12.90
CA GLU A 43 -9.71 -1.42 12.34
C GLU A 43 -8.53 -0.77 13.05
N ARG A 44 -8.53 -0.78 14.39
CA ARG A 44 -7.43 -0.24 15.20
C ARG A 44 -6.15 -1.04 14.99
N ALA A 45 -6.22 -2.35 15.11
CA ALA A 45 -5.10 -3.27 14.94
C ALA A 45 -4.45 -3.11 13.56
N ALA A 46 -5.25 -3.12 12.49
CA ALA A 46 -4.79 -2.93 11.13
C ALA A 46 -4.20 -1.52 10.93
N THR A 47 -4.85 -0.48 11.46
CA THR A 47 -4.31 0.90 11.40
C THR A 47 -2.96 1.01 12.11
N THR A 48 -2.81 0.43 13.31
CA THR A 48 -1.55 0.40 14.06
C THR A 48 -0.47 -0.38 13.30
N GLN A 49 -0.86 -1.46 12.63
CA GLN A 49 0.03 -2.25 11.76
C GLN A 49 0.18 -1.66 10.35
N ALA A 50 -0.44 -0.51 10.10
CA ALA A 50 -0.46 0.24 8.85
C ALA A 50 -0.91 -0.58 7.61
N ILE A 51 -1.99 -1.34 7.80
CA ILE A 51 -2.65 -2.19 6.81
C ILE A 51 -4.12 -1.75 6.65
N ASP A 52 -4.69 -1.90 5.46
CA ASP A 52 -6.12 -1.69 5.23
C ASP A 52 -6.95 -2.75 5.99
N PRO A 53 -7.83 -2.37 6.93
CA PRO A 53 -8.68 -3.29 7.69
C PRO A 53 -9.52 -4.23 6.82
N GLU A 54 -9.87 -3.81 5.59
CA GLU A 54 -10.65 -4.64 4.68
C GLU A 54 -9.84 -5.74 4.00
N SER A 55 -8.52 -5.59 3.94
CA SER A 55 -7.60 -6.55 3.33
C SER A 55 -7.17 -7.68 4.26
N VAL A 56 -7.54 -7.61 5.54
CA VAL A 56 -7.12 -8.54 6.59
C VAL A 56 -8.28 -9.06 7.42
N GLU A 57 -8.09 -10.24 7.99
CA GLU A 57 -8.95 -10.85 8.99
C GLU A 57 -8.18 -11.02 10.29
N LEU A 58 -8.91 -10.91 11.39
CA LEU A 58 -8.37 -11.16 12.73
C LEU A 58 -8.68 -12.62 13.08
N MET A 59 -7.68 -13.36 13.55
CA MET A 59 -7.81 -14.76 13.91
C MET A 59 -7.47 -14.98 15.38
N HIS A 60 -8.13 -15.96 16.00
CA HIS A 60 -7.79 -16.46 17.33
C HIS A 60 -7.67 -17.98 17.26
N ASN A 61 -6.55 -18.54 17.72
CA ASN A 61 -6.30 -19.99 17.69
C ASN A 61 -6.50 -20.63 16.31
N GLY A 62 -6.16 -19.90 15.23
CA GLY A 62 -6.30 -20.37 13.86
C GLY A 62 -7.69 -20.24 13.24
N GLU A 63 -8.67 -19.68 13.97
CA GLU A 63 -10.04 -19.47 13.46
C GLU A 63 -10.31 -17.98 13.21
N PRO A 64 -10.92 -17.60 12.07
CA PRO A 64 -11.25 -16.22 11.77
C PRO A 64 -12.37 -15.69 12.67
N LEU A 65 -12.19 -14.48 13.18
CA LEU A 65 -13.18 -13.80 14.01
C LEU A 65 -14.18 -13.04 13.15
N ASN A 66 -15.47 -13.19 13.46
CA ASN A 66 -16.54 -12.42 12.83
C ASN A 66 -16.62 -10.99 13.39
N ASP A 67 -16.54 -10.02 12.47
CA ASP A 67 -16.59 -8.56 12.69
C ASP A 67 -17.79 -8.07 13.50
N GLU A 68 -18.92 -8.77 13.44
CA GLU A 68 -20.16 -8.41 14.14
C GLU A 68 -20.18 -8.87 15.60
N LYS A 69 -19.38 -9.86 15.98
CA LYS A 69 -19.34 -10.38 17.36
C LYS A 69 -18.44 -9.53 18.26
N ARG A 70 -18.55 -9.74 19.57
CA ARG A 70 -17.72 -9.07 20.58
C ARG A 70 -16.51 -9.92 20.95
N ILE A 71 -15.47 -9.30 21.49
CA ILE A 71 -14.25 -10.01 21.91
C ILE A 71 -14.57 -11.12 22.91
N LYS A 72 -15.37 -10.82 23.95
CA LYS A 72 -15.74 -11.78 24.99
C LYS A 72 -16.48 -13.02 24.48
N ASP A 73 -17.14 -12.92 23.31
CA ASP A 73 -17.93 -14.02 22.75
C ASP A 73 -17.02 -15.17 22.25
N TYR A 74 -15.72 -14.91 22.08
CA TYR A 74 -14.70 -15.89 21.69
C TYR A 74 -13.85 -16.39 22.86
N GLY A 75 -14.17 -15.98 24.09
CA GLY A 75 -13.41 -16.37 25.28
C GLY A 75 -11.98 -15.83 25.32
N ILE A 76 -11.68 -14.77 24.55
CA ILE A 76 -10.39 -14.06 24.54
C ILE A 76 -10.20 -13.36 25.90
N LYS A 77 -9.01 -13.51 26.47
CA LYS A 77 -8.60 -13.02 27.79
C LYS A 77 -7.45 -12.03 27.72
N ASP A 78 -7.16 -11.41 28.85
CA ASP A 78 -5.94 -10.63 29.05
C ASP A 78 -4.70 -11.48 28.75
N GLY A 79 -3.80 -10.93 27.93
CA GLY A 79 -2.58 -11.58 27.45
C GLY A 79 -2.73 -12.44 26.20
N ASP A 80 -3.95 -12.70 25.71
CA ASP A 80 -4.14 -13.53 24.52
C ASP A 80 -3.58 -12.88 23.26
N THR A 81 -3.12 -13.72 22.34
CA THR A 81 -2.58 -13.27 21.04
C THR A 81 -3.60 -13.48 19.93
N LEU A 82 -3.86 -12.42 19.18
CA LEU A 82 -4.69 -12.44 17.98
C LEU A 82 -3.81 -12.23 16.74
N GLU A 83 -4.06 -13.02 15.70
CA GLU A 83 -3.30 -12.95 14.46
C GLU A 83 -4.02 -12.07 13.43
N LEU A 84 -3.29 -11.16 12.79
CA LEU A 84 -3.81 -10.35 11.69
C LEU A 84 -3.29 -10.94 10.38
N VAL A 85 -4.19 -11.48 9.54
CA VAL A 85 -3.80 -12.22 8.32
C VAL A 85 -4.51 -11.71 7.06
N PRO A 86 -3.93 -11.84 5.85
CA PRO A 86 -4.57 -11.37 4.62
C PRO A 86 -5.80 -12.20 4.22
N LYS A 87 -6.90 -11.53 3.84
CA LYS A 87 -8.09 -12.19 3.26
C LYS A 87 -7.85 -12.77 1.85
N HIS A 88 -6.88 -12.22 1.12
CA HIS A 88 -6.59 -12.60 -0.27
C HIS A 88 -5.11 -12.91 -0.48
N ARG A 89 -4.82 -14.12 -0.99
CA ARG A 89 -3.50 -14.47 -1.52
C ARG A 89 -3.31 -13.77 -2.87
N MET A 90 -2.34 -12.87 -2.98
CA MET A 90 -2.02 -12.18 -4.23
C MET A 90 -1.55 -13.20 -5.29
N GLY A 91 -2.18 -13.22 -6.46
CA GLY A 91 -1.75 -14.04 -7.59
C GLY A 91 -0.37 -13.62 -8.11
N ALA A 92 0.53 -14.61 -8.21
CA ALA A 92 1.75 -14.64 -9.02
C ALA A 92 2.59 -13.34 -9.14
N ILE A 93 3.33 -13.01 -8.07
CA ILE A 93 4.67 -12.41 -8.18
C ILE A 93 5.60 -13.28 -7.33
N THR A 94 5.93 -14.48 -7.83
CA THR A 94 6.75 -15.47 -7.10
C THR A 94 8.09 -15.78 -7.78
N THR A 95 8.49 -15.06 -8.84
CA THR A 95 9.73 -15.36 -9.56
C THR A 95 10.30 -14.04 -10.11
N LEU A 96 11.22 -13.33 -9.44
CA LEU A 96 12.67 -13.50 -9.59
C LEU A 96 13.44 -12.54 -8.63
N SER A 97 12.92 -12.24 -7.43
CA SER A 97 13.67 -11.44 -6.45
C SER A 97 14.46 -12.37 -5.51
N PRO A 98 15.81 -12.33 -5.49
CA PRO A 98 16.60 -13.06 -4.49
C PRO A 98 16.47 -12.45 -3.08
N PHE A 99 15.71 -11.36 -2.92
CA PHE A 99 15.45 -10.73 -1.64
C PHE A 99 14.08 -11.18 -1.09
N PRO A 100 14.02 -11.70 0.15
CA PRO A 100 12.74 -11.96 0.80
C PRO A 100 11.92 -10.67 0.89
N PHE A 101 10.60 -10.80 0.73
CA PHE A 101 9.64 -9.69 0.82
C PHE A 101 9.68 -8.98 2.20
N ASP A 102 10.30 -9.61 3.20
CA ASP A 102 10.21 -9.29 4.63
C ASP A 102 10.98 -8.02 5.07
N THR A 103 11.80 -7.38 4.23
CA THR A 103 12.69 -6.28 4.69
C THR A 103 12.17 -4.86 4.40
N ILE A 104 10.99 -4.69 3.80
CA ILE A 104 10.53 -3.36 3.32
C ILE A 104 9.78 -2.55 4.41
N PHE A 105 9.34 -3.15 5.51
CA PHE A 105 8.52 -2.48 6.54
C PHE A 105 9.35 -1.88 7.67
N THR A 106 10.30 -1.01 7.34
CA THR A 106 10.90 -0.15 8.36
C THR A 106 9.91 0.96 8.73
N ASN A 107 9.71 1.23 10.03
CA ASN A 107 8.69 2.17 10.56
C ASN A 107 8.87 3.65 10.16
N THR A 108 9.88 4.00 9.36
CA THR A 108 10.12 5.40 8.95
C THR A 108 10.33 5.50 7.45
N PHE A 109 9.89 6.64 6.88
CA PHE A 109 10.16 7.02 5.49
C PHE A 109 11.65 6.86 5.15
N ALA A 110 12.54 7.38 6.01
CA ALA A 110 13.99 7.35 5.75
C ALA A 110 14.54 5.92 5.64
N ALA A 111 14.14 5.04 6.55
CA ALA A 111 14.59 3.65 6.53
C ALA A 111 14.02 2.91 5.30
N ARG A 112 12.78 3.22 4.91
CA ARG A 112 12.12 2.65 3.74
C ARG A 112 12.85 3.03 2.46
N ILE A 113 13.15 4.32 2.29
CA ILE A 113 13.90 4.82 1.13
C ILE A 113 15.33 4.30 1.11
N SER A 114 15.98 4.18 2.27
CA SER A 114 17.32 3.60 2.35
C SER A 114 17.36 2.16 1.86
N GLU A 115 16.40 1.34 2.26
CA GLU A 115 16.35 -0.07 1.87
C GLU A 115 16.01 -0.25 0.39
N GLU A 116 15.05 0.52 -0.13
CA GLU A 116 14.77 0.53 -1.57
C GLU A 116 15.97 0.99 -2.40
N ALA A 117 16.68 2.04 -1.97
CA ALA A 117 17.88 2.52 -2.65
C ALA A 117 18.98 1.45 -2.71
N LYS A 118 19.16 0.68 -1.63
CA LYS A 118 20.11 -0.45 -1.61
C LYS A 118 19.72 -1.51 -2.63
N ARG A 119 18.44 -1.88 -2.69
CA ARG A 119 17.92 -2.89 -3.63
C ARG A 119 18.05 -2.43 -5.08
N ILE A 120 17.72 -1.16 -5.36
CA ILE A 120 17.90 -0.54 -6.68
C ILE A 120 19.36 -0.62 -7.12
N LYS A 121 20.29 -0.25 -6.23
CA LYS A 121 21.73 -0.31 -6.49
C LYS A 121 22.22 -1.74 -6.70
N ALA A 122 21.77 -2.69 -5.87
CA ALA A 122 22.15 -4.09 -5.97
C ALA A 122 21.71 -4.74 -7.28
N GLN A 123 20.58 -4.31 -7.83
CA GLN A 123 20.04 -4.78 -9.11
C GLN A 123 20.52 -3.97 -10.31
N ASN A 124 21.36 -2.95 -10.10
CA ASN A 124 21.83 -2.03 -11.13
C ASN A 124 20.70 -1.43 -11.98
N LEU A 125 19.57 -1.12 -11.33
CA LEU A 125 18.39 -0.58 -12.01
C LEU A 125 18.59 0.90 -12.38
N PRO A 126 18.04 1.35 -13.51
CA PRO A 126 18.21 2.73 -13.99
C PRO A 126 17.24 3.69 -13.28
N ILE A 127 17.28 3.69 -11.94
CA ILE A 127 16.46 4.49 -11.04
C ILE A 127 17.41 5.30 -10.16
N LYS A 128 17.31 6.64 -10.19
CA LYS A 128 18.24 7.55 -9.50
C LYS A 128 17.51 8.51 -8.57
N PRO A 129 17.99 8.71 -7.34
CA PRO A 129 17.48 9.77 -6.49
C PRO A 129 17.98 11.14 -6.97
N LEU A 130 17.10 12.14 -6.96
CA LEU A 130 17.47 13.56 -6.98
C LEU A 130 17.64 14.06 -5.54
N ASP A 131 16.69 13.68 -4.69
CA ASP A 131 16.67 13.90 -3.26
C ASP A 131 15.85 12.76 -2.60
N PRO A 132 15.65 12.73 -1.27
CA PRO A 132 14.93 11.64 -0.62
C PRO A 132 13.49 11.42 -1.14
N LYS A 133 12.81 12.46 -1.64
CA LYS A 133 11.42 12.40 -2.12
C LYS A 133 11.31 12.39 -3.64
N HIS A 134 12.31 12.89 -4.37
CA HIS A 134 12.25 12.98 -5.83
C HIS A 134 13.22 12.02 -6.51
N TRP A 135 12.71 11.26 -7.46
CA TRP A 135 13.43 10.20 -8.17
C TRP A 135 13.21 10.31 -9.68
N ILE A 136 14.20 9.86 -10.45
CA ILE A 136 14.13 9.72 -11.90
C ILE A 136 14.30 8.25 -12.27
N MET A 137 13.41 7.75 -13.10
CA MET A 137 13.52 6.43 -13.73
C MET A 137 13.79 6.58 -15.22
N TYR A 138 14.71 5.77 -15.75
CA TYR A 138 14.96 5.66 -17.19
C TYR A 138 14.40 4.33 -17.69
N ILE A 139 13.20 4.36 -18.25
CA ILE A 139 12.48 3.18 -18.73
C ILE A 139 12.94 2.82 -20.14
N LYS A 140 13.27 1.55 -20.37
CA LYS A 140 13.52 0.98 -21.69
C LYS A 140 12.75 -0.33 -21.81
N THR A 141 12.22 -0.60 -23.01
CA THR A 141 11.59 -1.87 -23.36
C THR A 141 12.30 -2.57 -24.51
N GLU A 142 12.26 -3.90 -24.48
CA GLU A 142 12.82 -4.78 -25.51
C GLU A 142 11.80 -5.12 -26.61
N LYS A 143 10.50 -4.89 -26.34
CA LYS A 143 9.38 -5.31 -27.18
C LYS A 143 8.37 -4.18 -27.38
N GLY A 144 7.41 -4.40 -28.27
CA GLY A 144 6.34 -3.44 -28.54
C GLY A 144 6.76 -2.23 -29.37
N LYS A 145 5.81 -1.30 -29.53
CA LYS A 145 5.92 -0.13 -30.42
C LYS A 145 6.97 0.90 -29.96
N TRP A 146 7.28 0.92 -28.67
CA TRP A 146 8.15 1.91 -28.04
C TRP A 146 9.57 1.37 -27.73
N LYS A 147 9.95 0.23 -28.30
CA LYS A 147 11.30 -0.34 -28.13
C LYS A 147 12.40 0.55 -28.71
N GLY A 148 13.61 0.39 -28.17
CA GLY A 148 14.82 1.05 -28.71
C GLY A 148 15.02 2.51 -28.29
N LYS A 149 14.11 3.08 -27.49
CA LYS A 149 14.25 4.40 -26.87
C LYS A 149 14.33 4.28 -25.35
N THR A 150 14.90 5.29 -24.72
CA THR A 150 14.91 5.45 -23.26
C THR A 150 13.97 6.59 -22.88
N TYR A 151 13.08 6.34 -21.94
CA TYR A 151 12.07 7.29 -21.50
C TYR A 151 12.33 7.73 -20.07
N THR A 152 12.31 9.03 -19.84
CA THR A 152 12.48 9.63 -18.53
C THR A 152 11.12 9.75 -17.84
N VAL A 153 11.04 9.26 -16.61
CA VAL A 153 9.87 9.35 -15.74
C VAL A 153 10.29 9.96 -14.41
N HIS A 154 9.54 10.95 -13.94
CA HIS A 154 9.74 11.56 -12.64
C HIS A 154 8.80 10.92 -11.62
N VAL A 155 9.33 10.65 -10.43
CA VAL A 155 8.59 10.07 -9.32
C VAL A 155 8.77 10.96 -8.09
N GLU A 156 7.66 11.34 -7.47
CA GLU A 156 7.60 12.14 -6.26
C GLU A 156 6.93 11.32 -5.15
N LEU A 157 7.64 11.16 -4.03
CA LEU A 157 7.19 10.40 -2.88
C LEU A 157 6.47 11.32 -1.89
N PRO A 158 5.21 11.02 -1.51
CA PRO A 158 4.50 11.81 -0.51
C PRO A 158 5.11 11.60 0.88
N ASP A 159 4.77 12.50 1.82
CA ASP A 159 5.20 12.41 3.22
C ASP A 159 4.77 11.10 3.89
N LEU A 160 3.60 10.60 3.48
CA LEU A 160 3.03 9.35 3.98
C LEU A 160 3.48 8.13 3.17
N TYR A 161 4.48 8.24 2.29
CA TYR A 161 5.04 7.05 1.64
C TYR A 161 5.63 6.09 2.69
N PRO A 162 5.30 4.79 2.65
CA PRO A 162 4.70 4.05 1.54
C PRO A 162 3.19 3.81 1.64
N TYR A 163 2.46 4.50 2.52
CA TYR A 163 1.02 4.31 2.69
C TYR A 163 0.17 5.00 1.63
N VAL A 164 0.73 6.06 1.02
CA VAL A 164 0.14 6.75 -0.13
C VAL A 164 1.02 6.50 -1.37
N PRO A 165 0.43 6.26 -2.55
CA PRO A 165 1.20 6.03 -3.76
C PRO A 165 2.10 7.21 -4.12
N PRO A 166 3.23 6.94 -4.78
CA PRO A 166 4.04 8.00 -5.36
C PRO A 166 3.31 8.63 -6.55
N LYS A 167 3.55 9.92 -6.76
CA LYS A 167 3.10 10.62 -7.97
C LYS A 167 4.10 10.36 -9.09
N VAL A 168 3.61 9.82 -10.21
CA VAL A 168 4.44 9.44 -11.35
C VAL A 168 4.07 10.30 -12.56
N ILE A 169 5.06 10.96 -13.15
CA ILE A 169 4.89 11.82 -14.32
C ILE A 169 5.88 11.42 -15.42
N TRP A 170 5.34 10.95 -16.53
CA TRP A 170 6.08 10.63 -17.74
C TRP A 170 6.57 11.92 -18.42
N LYS A 171 7.87 12.05 -18.67
CA LYS A 171 8.46 13.28 -19.23
C LYS A 171 8.79 13.17 -20.72
N THR A 172 9.30 12.02 -21.16
CA THR A 172 9.70 11.85 -22.56
C THR A 172 8.49 11.60 -23.44
N PRO A 173 8.23 12.41 -24.49
CA PRO A 173 7.11 12.19 -25.40
C PRO A 173 7.12 10.79 -26.05
N LEU A 174 5.94 10.23 -26.26
CA LEU A 174 5.74 8.93 -26.91
C LEU A 174 5.20 9.14 -28.32
N ASP A 175 5.89 8.54 -29.30
CA ASP A 175 5.49 8.54 -30.70
C ASP A 175 5.55 7.09 -31.23
N PRO A 176 4.39 6.46 -31.55
CA PRO A 176 3.04 7.03 -31.45
C PRO A 176 2.59 7.26 -29.99
N PRO A 177 1.54 8.06 -29.71
CA PRO A 177 1.03 8.27 -28.35
C PRO A 177 0.55 6.97 -27.69
N HIS A 178 0.80 6.82 -26.38
CA HIS A 178 0.38 5.65 -25.60
C HIS A 178 -1.02 5.87 -24.98
N PRO A 179 -1.92 4.85 -24.98
CA PRO A 179 -3.30 5.03 -24.52
C PRO A 179 -3.41 5.37 -23.03
N ASN A 180 -2.53 4.82 -22.18
CA ASN A 180 -2.54 5.04 -20.74
C ASN A 180 -1.57 6.13 -20.26
N ILE A 181 -0.91 6.88 -21.16
CA ILE A 181 0.02 7.96 -20.78
C ILE A 181 -0.42 9.23 -21.49
N PHE A 182 -0.88 10.20 -20.71
CA PHE A 182 -1.50 11.41 -21.25
C PHE A 182 -0.44 12.32 -21.90
N PRO A 183 -0.50 12.60 -23.21
CA PRO A 183 0.60 13.26 -23.93
C PRO A 183 0.93 14.69 -23.46
N ARG A 184 -0.06 15.40 -22.90
CA ARG A 184 0.11 16.78 -22.42
C ARG A 184 0.59 16.88 -20.99
N THR A 185 0.07 16.03 -20.11
CA THR A 185 0.34 16.09 -18.67
C THR A 185 1.43 15.13 -18.22
N GLY A 186 1.68 14.06 -18.98
CA GLY A 186 2.55 12.97 -18.59
C GLY A 186 1.94 12.06 -17.51
N GLU A 187 0.69 12.29 -17.12
CA GLU A 187 0.00 11.42 -16.15
C GLU A 187 -0.08 9.99 -16.69
N VAL A 188 0.11 9.02 -15.79
CA VAL A 188 0.05 7.60 -16.11
C VAL A 188 -1.22 7.00 -15.48
N CYS A 189 -2.06 6.39 -16.31
CA CYS A 189 -3.21 5.61 -15.85
C CYS A 189 -2.75 4.17 -15.60
N LEU A 190 -2.51 3.86 -14.33
CA LEU A 190 -2.09 2.54 -13.88
C LEU A 190 -2.70 2.28 -12.51
N ASN A 191 -3.38 1.13 -12.33
CA ASN A 191 -4.14 0.82 -11.11
C ASN A 191 -3.28 0.92 -9.84
N ILE A 192 -2.03 0.41 -9.88
CA ILE A 192 -1.16 0.46 -8.71
C ILE A 192 -0.85 1.89 -8.25
N LEU A 193 -0.97 2.90 -9.12
CA LEU A 193 -0.74 4.30 -8.78
C LEU A 193 -2.01 5.02 -8.28
N GLN A 194 -3.15 4.32 -8.25
CA GLN A 194 -4.41 4.84 -7.72
C GLN A 194 -4.49 4.60 -6.20
N PRO A 195 -5.20 5.46 -5.44
CA PRO A 195 -5.36 5.29 -4.00
C PRO A 195 -5.89 3.92 -3.57
N HIS A 196 -6.79 3.33 -4.36
CA HIS A 196 -7.39 2.01 -4.08
C HIS A 196 -6.55 0.82 -4.59
N GLY A 197 -5.62 1.06 -5.51
CA GLY A 197 -4.80 0.00 -6.11
C GLY A 197 -3.40 -0.08 -5.50
N TRP A 198 -2.94 0.99 -4.84
CA TRP A 198 -1.64 1.03 -4.19
C TRP A 198 -1.62 0.19 -2.91
N LYS A 199 -0.49 -0.47 -2.66
CA LYS A 199 -0.24 -1.23 -1.44
C LYS A 199 1.13 -0.84 -0.89
N PRO A 200 1.30 -0.68 0.44
CA PRO A 200 2.59 -0.32 1.02
C PRO A 200 3.73 -1.29 0.72
N VAL A 201 3.42 -2.53 0.34
CA VAL A 201 4.40 -3.52 -0.12
C VAL A 201 5.05 -3.16 -1.47
N TYR A 202 4.41 -2.32 -2.29
CA TYR A 202 4.95 -1.89 -3.58
C TYR A 202 6.08 -0.89 -3.40
N THR A 203 7.13 -1.03 -4.21
CA THR A 203 8.36 -0.23 -4.16
C THR A 203 8.54 0.60 -5.44
N LEU A 204 9.54 1.48 -5.47
CA LEU A 204 10.06 2.12 -6.67
C LEU A 204 10.43 1.09 -7.76
N ILE A 205 10.94 -0.09 -7.38
CA ILE A 205 11.21 -1.18 -8.33
C ILE A 205 9.90 -1.73 -8.89
N THR A 206 8.89 -1.95 -8.05
CA THR A 206 7.55 -2.36 -8.51
C THR A 206 6.95 -1.35 -9.48
N VAL A 207 7.08 -0.06 -9.20
CA VAL A 207 6.63 1.03 -10.09
C VAL A 207 7.41 0.98 -11.41
N TYR A 208 8.74 0.85 -11.37
CA TYR A 208 9.58 0.74 -12.56
C TYR A 208 9.17 -0.43 -13.46
N ASP A 209 9.03 -1.63 -12.90
CA ASP A 209 8.65 -2.82 -13.66
C ASP A 209 7.24 -2.70 -14.24
N SER A 210 6.31 -2.11 -13.48
CA SER A 210 4.93 -1.91 -13.94
C SER A 210 4.85 -0.90 -15.08
N LEU A 211 5.65 0.17 -15.04
CA LEU A 211 5.75 1.15 -16.13
C LEU A 211 6.36 0.53 -17.40
N ARG A 212 7.39 -0.30 -17.24
CA ARG A 212 7.99 -1.04 -18.35
C ARG A 212 7.00 -2.02 -18.97
N TRP A 213 6.27 -2.76 -18.14
CA TRP A 213 5.23 -3.68 -18.59
C TRP A 213 4.10 -2.96 -19.33
N LEU A 214 3.67 -1.79 -18.82
CA LEU A 214 2.63 -0.97 -19.44
C LEU A 214 3.00 -0.54 -20.87
N LEU A 215 4.26 -0.13 -21.10
CA LEU A 215 4.75 0.17 -22.45
C LEU A 215 4.67 -1.04 -23.39
N GLU A 216 4.90 -2.26 -22.89
CA GLU A 216 4.84 -3.48 -23.71
C GLU A 216 3.40 -3.94 -23.95
N ASN A 217 2.49 -3.65 -23.02
CA ASN A 217 1.13 -4.17 -22.95
C ASN A 217 0.13 -3.02 -22.72
N PRO A 218 -0.03 -2.12 -23.70
CA PRO A 218 -0.94 -0.98 -23.58
C PRO A 218 -2.39 -1.44 -23.35
N ASN A 219 -3.06 -0.88 -22.34
CA ASN A 219 -4.49 -1.10 -22.14
C ASN A 219 -5.31 -0.08 -22.94
N TYR A 220 -5.98 -0.54 -23.98
CA TYR A 220 -6.79 0.31 -24.85
C TYR A 220 -8.19 0.59 -24.30
N GLU A 221 -8.68 -0.16 -23.30
CA GLU A 221 -10.02 -0.02 -22.72
C GLU A 221 -10.13 1.17 -21.73
N ASP A 222 -9.04 1.51 -21.02
CA ASP A 222 -9.00 2.62 -20.02
C ASP A 222 -9.19 4.02 -20.62
N ARG A 223 -9.18 4.16 -21.96
CA ARG A 223 -9.31 5.45 -22.63
C ARG A 223 -10.68 6.09 -22.43
N GLU A 224 -11.74 5.28 -22.32
CA GLU A 224 -13.11 5.77 -22.10
C GLU A 224 -13.40 6.00 -20.61
N GLY A 225 -12.96 5.10 -19.73
CA GLY A 225 -13.17 5.21 -18.28
C GLY A 225 -12.48 6.43 -17.67
N SER A 226 -11.21 6.67 -18.02
CA SER A 226 -10.44 7.80 -17.49
C SER A 226 -10.89 9.17 -18.04
N LEU A 227 -11.38 9.24 -19.28
CA LEU A 227 -11.93 10.46 -19.85
C LEU A 227 -13.28 10.80 -19.21
N LEU A 228 -14.14 9.79 -19.02
CA LEU A 228 -15.44 9.95 -18.36
C LEU A 228 -15.28 10.37 -16.90
N GLU A 229 -14.40 9.74 -16.12
CA GLU A 229 -14.09 10.15 -14.74
C GLU A 229 -13.52 11.59 -14.68
N ARG A 230 -12.64 11.97 -15.61
CA ARG A 230 -12.09 13.33 -15.69
C ARG A 230 -13.15 14.36 -16.08
N LEU A 231 -14.10 14.01 -16.94
CA LEU A 231 -15.23 14.87 -17.31
C LEU A 231 -16.23 15.02 -16.15
N LEU A 232 -16.49 13.93 -15.40
CA LEU A 232 -17.34 13.97 -14.21
C LEU A 232 -16.73 14.83 -13.09
N ARG A 233 -15.42 14.76 -12.88
CA ARG A 233 -14.71 15.63 -11.90
C ARG A 233 -14.66 17.10 -12.31
N ARG A 234 -14.76 17.43 -13.60
CA ARG A 234 -14.76 18.82 -14.11
C ARG A 234 -16.13 19.49 -14.12
N ARG A 235 -17.22 18.77 -13.81
CA ARG A 235 -18.59 19.30 -13.81
C ARG A 235 -19.12 19.68 -12.41
N ILE A 236 -18.30 19.59 -11.36
CA ILE A 236 -18.69 19.84 -9.95
C ILE A 236 -17.93 21.05 -9.36
N LEU A 237 -17.31 21.92 -10.17
CA LEU A 237 -16.80 23.22 -9.74
C LEU A 237 -17.32 24.33 -10.65
#